data_AF-A0A959VCD1-F1
#
_entry.id   AF-A0A959VCD1-F1
#
_cell.length_a   1.000
_cell.length_b   1.000
_cell.length_c   1.000
_cell.angle_alpha   90.00
_cell.angle_beta   90.00
_cell.angle_gamma   90.00
#
_symmetry.space_group_name_H-M   'P 1'
#
loop_
_entity.id
_entity.type
_entity.pdbx_description
1 polymer ?
#
loop_
_entity_poly.entity_id
_entity_poly.type
_entity_poly.pdbx_seq_one_letter_code
_entity_poly.pdbx_strand_id
1 'polypeptide(L)' 'MYVVTTAEIRWFYKGEIPADFLKWFGGFNGLFEEQAVRTDLYLKMNENTNYGIKLREGKFEVKKI' A
#
# COMPACT_ATOMS: atom_id res chain seq x y z
N MET A 1 1.44 -20.91 12.56
CA MET A 1 1.58 -19.68 11.75
C MET A 1 0.23 -18.98 11.78
N TYR A 2 0.12 -17.82 12.43
CA TYR A 2 -1.14 -17.08 12.53
C TYR A 2 -1.31 -16.19 11.29
N VAL A 3 -2.46 -16.29 10.62
CA VAL A 3 -2.83 -15.36 9.55
C VAL A 3 -3.60 -14.22 10.21
N VAL A 4 -3.03 -13.01 10.17
CA VAL A 4 -3.72 -11.81 10.66
C VAL A 4 -4.46 -11.18 9.49
N THR A 5 -5.78 -11.13 9.58
CA THR A 5 -6.61 -10.43 8.59
C THR A 5 -6.70 -8.97 9.00
N THR A 6 -6.19 -8.07 8.16
CA THR A 6 -6.29 -6.62 8.36
C THR A 6 -7.16 -6.00 7.28
N ALA A 7 -7.93 -4.99 7.64
CA ALA A 7 -8.60 -4.13 6.66
C ALA A 7 -7.65 -2.98 6.26
N GLU A 8 -7.45 -2.79 4.96
CA GLU A 8 -6.69 -1.65 4.44
C GLU A 8 -7.66 -0.49 4.13
N ILE A 9 -7.44 0.67 4.73
CA ILE A 9 -8.21 1.89 4.44
C ILE A 9 -7.31 2.85 3.67
N ARG A 10 -7.79 3.35 2.53
CA ARG A 10 -7.10 4.37 1.72
C ARG A 10 -7.89 5.66 1.71
N TRP A 11 -7.23 6.76 2.03
CA TRP A 11 -7.78 8.10 1.91
C TRP A 11 -7.14 8.80 0.72
N PHE A 12 -7.96 9.51 -0.05
CA PHE A 12 -7.51 10.29 -1.21
C PHE A 12 -7.83 11.76 -0.94
N TYR A 13 -6.82 12.62 -1.10
CA TYR A 13 -6.95 14.05 -0.95
C TYR A 13 -6.32 14.74 -2.16
N LYS A 14 -6.98 15.77 -2.68
CA LYS A 14 -6.47 16.51 -3.85
C LYS A 14 -5.59 17.66 -3.37
N GLY A 15 -4.38 17.76 -3.92
CA GLY A 15 -3.41 18.79 -3.55
C GLY A 15 -2.39 18.27 -2.55
N GLU A 16 -1.88 19.15 -1.70
CA GLU A 16 -0.87 18.81 -0.69
C GLU A 16 -1.50 18.16 0.55
N ILE A 17 -0.70 17.42 1.31
CA ILE A 17 -1.14 16.80 2.56
C ILE A 17 -1.41 17.90 3.59
N PRO A 18 -2.59 17.93 4.27
CA PRO A 18 -2.87 18.95 5.28
C PRO A 18 -1.79 18.99 6.38
N ALA A 19 -1.41 20.20 6.81
CA ALA A 19 -0.33 20.39 7.78
C ALA A 19 -0.57 19.64 9.11
N ASP A 20 -1.82 19.58 9.58
CA ASP A 20 -2.17 18.85 10.80
C ASP A 20 -1.95 17.33 10.66
N PHE A 21 -2.18 16.77 9.47
CA PHE A 21 -1.88 15.36 9.18
C PHE A 21 -0.38 15.10 9.19
N LEU A 22 0.41 15.98 8.56
CA LEU A 22 1.87 15.88 8.58
C LEU A 22 2.43 15.99 10.01
N LYS A 23 1.89 16.92 10.80
CA LYS A 23 2.29 17.11 12.20
C LYS A 23 1.93 15.90 13.07
N TRP A 24 0.72 15.37 12.91
CA TRP A 24 0.29 14.15 13.59
C TRP A 24 1.16 12.95 13.21
N PHE A 25 1.43 12.77 11.91
CA PHE A 25 2.24 11.66 11.40
C PHE A 25 3.72 11.76 11.82
N GLY A 26 4.31 12.96 11.75
CA GLY A 26 5.68 13.23 12.18
C GLY A 26 5.91 13.00 13.68
N GLY A 27 4.85 13.02 14.49
CA GLY A 27 4.91 12.62 15.91
C GLY A 27 5.33 11.17 16.14
N PHE A 28 5.29 10.32 15.09
CA PHE A 28 5.74 8.93 15.10
C PHE A 28 7.12 8.73 14.46
N ASN A 29 7.91 9.80 14.26
CA ASN A 29 9.24 9.73 13.65
C ASN A 29 10.09 8.60 14.26
N GLY A 30 10.67 7.75 13.39
CA GLY A 30 11.47 6.58 13.78
C GLY A 30 10.68 5.28 13.98
N LEU A 31 9.35 5.31 13.99
CA LEU A 31 8.51 4.10 14.03
C LEU A 31 8.14 3.56 12.64
N PHE A 32 8.32 4.37 11.60
CA PHE A 32 7.99 4.03 10.22
C PHE A 32 9.23 4.14 9.35
N GLU A 33 9.45 3.12 8.53
CA GLU A 33 10.51 3.13 7.53
C GLU A 33 10.09 3.93 6.31
N GLU A 34 10.97 4.82 5.85
CA GLU A 34 10.79 5.48 4.57
C GLU A 34 10.77 4.44 3.45
N GLN A 35 9.69 4.43 2.67
CA GLN A 35 9.55 3.49 1.56
C GLN A 35 10.31 4.04 0.36
N ALA A 36 11.29 3.27 -0.13
CA ALA A 36 12.00 3.62 -1.35
C ALA A 36 11.05 3.77 -2.55
N VAL A 37 11.43 4.65 -3.49
CA VAL A 37 10.78 4.74 -4.79
C VAL A 37 10.84 3.38 -5.47
N ARG A 38 9.69 2.92 -5.98
CA ARG A 38 9.54 1.57 -6.54
C ARG A 38 8.59 1.57 -7.73
N THR A 39 8.73 0.56 -8.58
CA THR A 39 7.84 0.33 -9.72
C THR A 39 7.04 -0.96 -9.51
N ASP A 40 5.73 -0.88 -9.71
CA ASP A 40 4.82 -2.02 -9.66
C ASP A 40 4.34 -2.36 -11.08
N LEU A 41 4.51 -3.62 -11.49
CA LEU A 41 3.94 -4.16 -12.73
C LEU A 41 2.70 -4.99 -12.38
N TYR A 42 1.54 -4.56 -12.87
CA TYR A 42 0.27 -5.24 -12.62
C TYR A 42 -0.02 -6.24 -13.74
N LEU A 43 -0.33 -7.48 -13.37
CA LEU A 43 -0.86 -8.44 -14.33
C LEU A 43 -2.35 -8.16 -14.54
N LYS A 44 -2.74 -7.92 -15.79
CA LYS A 44 -4.15 -7.73 -16.15
C LYS A 44 -4.87 -9.08 -16.07
N MET A 45 -5.70 -9.24 -15.04
CA MET A 45 -6.54 -10.43 -14.86
C MET A 45 -7.91 -10.22 -15.52
N ASN A 46 -8.64 -11.31 -15.74
CA ASN A 46 -10.04 -11.24 -16.16
C ASN A 46 -10.92 -10.72 -15.01
N GLU A 47 -12.09 -10.18 -15.35
CA GLU A 47 -13.03 -9.58 -14.37
C GLU A 47 -13.57 -10.59 -13.35
N ASN A 48 -13.45 -11.89 -13.64
CA ASN A 48 -13.91 -12.99 -12.77
C ASN A 48 -12.84 -13.47 -11.78
N THR A 49 -11.67 -12.83 -11.72
CA THR A 49 -10.60 -13.21 -10.79
C THR A 49 -10.70 -12.38 -9.51
N ASN A 50 -10.84 -13.05 -8.36
CA ASN A 50 -10.84 -12.41 -7.04
C ASN A 50 -9.41 -12.17 -6.48
N TYR A 51 -8.43 -11.97 -7.36
CA TYR A 51 -7.03 -11.82 -6.99
C TYR A 51 -6.35 -10.74 -7.83
N GLY A 52 -5.61 -9.88 -7.14
CA GLY A 52 -4.69 -8.91 -7.72
C GLY A 52 -3.27 -9.48 -7.66
N ILE A 53 -2.60 -9.46 -8.80
CA ILE A 53 -1.23 -9.95 -8.95
C ILE A 53 -0.35 -8.80 -9.41
N LYS A 54 0.79 -8.62 -8.76
CA LYS A 54 1.80 -7.65 -9.19
C LYS A 54 3.22 -8.14 -8.94
N LEU A 55 4.14 -7.62 -9.75
CA LEU A 55 5.56 -7.68 -9.46
C LEU A 55 6.02 -6.35 -8.87
N ARG A 56 6.79 -6.42 -7.79
CA ARG A 56 7.39 -5.27 -7.12
C ARG A 56 8.82 -5.63 -6.75
N GLU A 57 9.80 -4.87 -7.26
CA GLU A 57 11.22 -5.09 -6.97
C GLU A 57 11.66 -6.57 -7.15
N GLY A 58 11.22 -7.19 -8.26
CA GLY A 58 11.50 -8.60 -8.56
C GLY A 58 10.73 -9.63 -7.72
N LYS A 59 9.87 -9.20 -6.79
CA LYS A 59 9.03 -10.07 -5.97
C LYS A 59 7.61 -10.16 -6.51
N PHE A 60 7.04 -11.34 -6.45
CA PHE A 60 5.65 -11.60 -6.82
C PHE A 60 4.74 -11.44 -5.60
N GLU A 61 3.77 -10.55 -5.68
CA GLU A 61 2.75 -10.34 -4.65
C GLU A 61 1.37 -10.76 -5.19
N VAL A 62 0.65 -11.56 -4.39
CA VAL A 62 -0.74 -11.95 -4.64
C VAL A 62 -1.61 -11.45 -3.50
N LYS A 63 -2.64 -10.67 -3.82
CA LYS A 63 -3.66 -10.23 -2.86
C LYS A 63 -5.02 -10.72 -3.31
N LYS A 64 -5.82 -11.25 -2.39
CA LYS A 64 -7.25 -11.46 -2.64
C LYS A 64 -7.94 -10.08 -2.70
N ILE A 65 -8.80 -9.86 -3.68
CA ILE A 65 -9.62 -8.65 -3.85
C ILE A 65 -10.99 -8.89 -3.22
#